data_AF-A0A2S2Q429-F1
#
_entry.id   AF-A0A2S2Q429-F1
#
_cell.length_a   1.000
_cell.length_b   1.000
_cell.length_c   1.000
_cell.angle_alpha   90.00
_cell.angle_beta   90.00
_cell.angle_gamma   90.00
#
_symmetry.space_group_name_H-M   'P 1'
#
loop_
_entity.id
_entity.type
_entity.pdbx_description
1 polymer ?
#
loop_
_entity_poly.entity_id
_entity_poly.type
_entity_poly.pdbx_seq_one_letter_code
_entity_poly.pdbx_strand_id
1 'polypeptide(L)'
;MISDLTKKKIAYDKIYNQFDFLFNLGNLKSDDNEKKAHHFQNIYCDDIEEDFIQEALKLSLIVNSIFPKSDESNHDKPNTQNLLTILRNKKLDSLFSNTEITLRLYYTLPISNCSGERSFSALKRVKSYFRSTLSKEKLN
;
A
#
# COMPACT_ATOMS: atom_id res chain seq x y z
N MET A 1 -3.83 -21.92 12.91
CA MET A 1 -3.60 -20.66 13.65
C MET A 1 -2.18 -20.12 13.45
N ILE A 2 -1.12 -20.77 13.93
CA ILE A 2 0.28 -20.31 13.68
C ILE A 2 0.64 -20.39 12.18
N SER A 3 0.24 -21.48 11.52
CA SER A 3 0.43 -21.68 10.07
C SER A 3 -0.32 -20.68 9.18
N ASP A 4 -1.45 -20.15 9.65
CA ASP A 4 -2.22 -19.14 8.91
C ASP A 4 -1.60 -17.75 9.11
N LEU A 5 -1.08 -17.46 10.30
CA LEU A 5 -0.35 -16.22 10.58
C LEU A 5 0.93 -16.12 9.73
N THR A 6 1.68 -17.21 9.59
CA THR A 6 2.90 -17.23 8.77
C THR A 6 2.58 -17.03 7.29
N LYS A 7 1.52 -17.67 6.77
CA LYS A 7 1.04 -17.43 5.40
C LYS A 7 0.68 -15.96 5.17
N LYS A 8 -0.03 -15.33 6.11
CA LYS A 8 -0.38 -13.90 6.02
C LYS A 8 0.86 -13.02 6.04
N LYS A 9 1.81 -13.29 6.93
CA LYS A 9 3.08 -12.55 6.99
C LYS A 9 3.80 -12.58 5.65
N ILE A 10 3.96 -13.76 5.05
CA ILE A 10 4.62 -13.92 3.74
C ILE A 10 3.88 -13.13 2.64
N ALA A 11 2.54 -13.12 2.66
CA ALA A 11 1.75 -12.34 1.72
C ALA A 11 1.97 -10.83 1.90
N TYR A 12 2.00 -10.34 3.15
CA TYR A 12 2.31 -8.94 3.44
C TYR A 12 3.75 -8.56 3.07
N ASP A 13 4.72 -9.42 3.33
CA ASP A 13 6.11 -9.20 2.95
C ASP A 13 6.23 -9.08 1.41
N LYS A 14 5.49 -9.90 0.66
CA LYS A 14 5.43 -9.81 -0.80
C LYS A 14 4.84 -8.48 -1.28
N ILE A 15 3.73 -8.04 -0.68
CA ILE A 15 3.10 -6.74 -1.00
C ILE A 15 4.06 -5.60 -0.63
N TYR A 16 4.66 -5.63 0.55
CA TYR A 16 5.63 -4.62 0.99
C TYR A 16 6.75 -4.45 -0.03
N ASN A 17 7.33 -5.55 -0.51
CA ASN A 17 8.39 -5.52 -1.52
C ASN A 17 7.95 -4.90 -2.86
N GLN A 18 6.66 -4.97 -3.21
CA GLN A 18 6.12 -4.30 -4.41
C GLN A 18 6.07 -2.78 -4.23
N PHE A 19 5.81 -2.29 -3.02
CA PHE A 19 5.68 -0.86 -2.71
C PHE A 19 6.95 -0.24 -2.11
N ASP A 20 8.00 -1.03 -1.85
CA ASP A 20 9.25 -0.60 -1.21
C ASP A 20 9.93 0.58 -1.94
N PHE A 21 9.76 0.67 -3.27
CA PHE A 21 10.27 1.79 -4.06
C PHE A 21 9.69 3.14 -3.63
N LEU A 22 8.49 3.19 -3.05
CA LEU A 22 7.86 4.41 -2.53
C LEU A 22 8.67 5.04 -1.40
N PHE A 23 9.28 4.22 -0.55
CA PHE A 23 10.07 4.67 0.60
C PHE A 23 11.48 5.11 0.20
N ASN A 24 11.89 4.78 -1.01
CA ASN A 24 13.18 5.15 -1.60
C ASN A 24 13.01 6.13 -2.76
N LEU A 25 11.91 6.91 -2.80
CA LEU A 25 11.62 7.81 -3.90
C LEU A 25 12.79 8.76 -4.20
N GLY A 26 13.44 9.28 -3.16
CA GLY A 26 14.61 10.15 -3.28
C GLY A 26 15.84 9.53 -3.97
N ASN A 27 15.82 8.23 -4.27
CA ASN A 27 16.87 7.51 -4.99
C ASN A 27 16.33 6.67 -6.17
N LEU A 28 15.25 7.12 -6.82
CA LEU A 28 14.67 6.43 -8.00
C LEU A 28 15.63 6.33 -9.19
N LYS A 29 16.71 7.13 -9.26
CA LYS A 29 17.74 7.03 -10.32
C LYS A 29 18.51 5.70 -10.33
N SER A 30 18.37 4.87 -9.30
CA SER A 30 18.96 3.53 -9.30
C SER A 30 18.21 2.64 -10.29
N ASP A 31 18.92 1.99 -11.22
CA ASP A 31 18.37 1.07 -12.23
C ASP A 31 17.43 0.01 -11.61
N ASP A 32 17.74 -0.44 -10.40
CA ASP A 32 16.90 -1.38 -9.65
C ASP A 32 15.53 -0.83 -9.23
N ASN A 33 15.44 0.45 -8.89
CA ASN A 33 14.18 1.07 -8.47
C ASN A 33 13.26 1.37 -9.65
N GLU A 34 13.84 1.74 -10.79
CA GLU A 34 13.11 1.94 -12.04
C GLU A 34 12.47 0.63 -12.53
N LYS A 35 13.21 -0.49 -12.50
CA LYS A 35 12.65 -1.81 -12.80
C LYS A 35 11.52 -2.23 -11.87
N LYS A 36 11.63 -1.92 -10.57
CA LYS A 36 10.56 -2.18 -9.59
C LYS A 36 9.32 -1.34 -9.91
N ALA A 37 9.48 -0.07 -10.26
CA ALA A 37 8.38 0.81 -10.65
C ALA A 37 7.68 0.33 -11.94
N HIS A 38 8.45 -0.08 -12.95
CA HIS A 38 7.90 -0.72 -14.16
C HIS A 38 7.15 -2.01 -13.84
N HIS A 39 7.71 -2.86 -12.97
CA HIS A 39 7.03 -4.10 -12.57
C HIS A 39 5.71 -3.80 -11.85
N PHE A 40 5.70 -2.79 -10.99
CA PHE A 40 4.50 -2.33 -10.29
C PHE A 40 3.43 -1.81 -11.25
N GLN A 41 3.81 -0.94 -12.20
CA GLN A 41 2.92 -0.44 -13.25
C GLN A 41 2.28 -1.58 -14.07
N ASN A 42 3.06 -2.62 -14.39
CA ASN A 42 2.53 -3.79 -15.10
C ASN A 42 1.53 -4.61 -14.28
N ILE A 43 1.65 -4.62 -12.94
CA ILE A 43 0.69 -5.31 -12.07
C ILE A 43 -0.63 -4.53 -11.98
N TYR A 44 -0.55 -3.20 -11.97
CA TYR A 44 -1.68 -2.29 -11.81
C TYR A 44 -1.97 -1.49 -13.08
N CYS A 45 -1.86 -2.12 -14.25
CA CYS A 45 -2.00 -1.45 -15.55
C CYS A 45 -3.40 -0.85 -15.79
N ASP A 46 -4.42 -1.37 -15.09
CA ASP A 46 -5.78 -0.83 -15.13
C ASP A 46 -5.94 0.46 -14.29
N ASP A 47 -5.09 0.66 -13.28
CA ASP A 47 -5.17 1.77 -12.32
C ASP A 47 -4.08 2.83 -12.53
N ILE A 48 -3.00 2.50 -13.25
CA ILE A 48 -1.78 3.32 -13.37
C ILE A 48 -1.42 3.51 -14.83
N GLU A 49 -1.32 4.77 -15.25
CA GLU A 49 -0.98 5.15 -16.62
C GLU A 49 0.51 4.97 -16.94
N GLU A 50 0.85 4.93 -18.24
CA GLU A 50 2.22 4.74 -18.74
C GLU A 50 3.22 5.80 -18.24
N ASP A 51 2.73 7.02 -17.98
CA ASP A 51 3.54 8.17 -17.54
C ASP A 51 3.98 8.12 -16.07
N PHE A 52 3.55 7.11 -15.31
CA PHE A 52 3.83 6.96 -13.87
C PHE A 52 5.31 7.11 -13.52
N ILE A 53 6.22 6.58 -14.33
CA ILE A 53 7.65 6.57 -14.01
C ILE A 53 8.24 7.98 -14.11
N GLN A 54 7.87 8.71 -15.16
CA GLN A 54 8.28 10.10 -15.33
C GLN A 54 7.71 10.98 -14.22
N GLU A 55 6.47 10.72 -13.83
CA GLU A 55 5.80 11.38 -12.72
C GLU A 55 6.52 11.10 -11.37
N ALA A 56 6.82 9.84 -11.08
CA ALA A 56 7.54 9.42 -9.89
C ALA A 56 8.95 10.03 -9.82
N LEU A 57 9.66 10.10 -10.95
CA LEU A 57 10.94 10.79 -11.06
C LEU A 57 10.83 12.28 -10.77
N LYS A 58 9.84 12.99 -11.32
CA LYS A 58 9.59 14.40 -10.99
C LYS A 58 9.32 14.59 -9.51
N LEU A 59 8.54 13.70 -8.90
CA LEU A 59 8.24 13.76 -7.47
C LEU A 59 9.50 13.54 -6.64
N SER A 60 10.37 12.61 -7.03
CA SER A 60 11.65 12.39 -6.34
C SER A 60 12.53 13.64 -6.30
N LEU A 61 12.57 14.40 -7.39
CA LEU A 61 13.33 15.65 -7.46
C LEU A 61 12.75 16.71 -6.53
N ILE A 62 11.42 16.84 -6.50
CA ILE A 62 10.73 17.76 -5.60
C ILE A 62 10.99 17.37 -4.14
N VAL A 63 10.89 16.08 -3.79
CA VAL A 63 11.14 15.58 -2.43
C VAL A 63 12.58 15.85 -2.01
N ASN A 64 13.56 15.55 -2.86
CA ASN A 64 14.97 15.83 -2.59
C ASN A 64 15.27 17.33 -2.46
N SER A 65 14.50 18.20 -3.13
CA SER A 65 14.64 19.66 -2.99
C SER A 65 14.07 20.19 -1.67
N ILE A 66 13.03 19.54 -1.14
CA ILE A 66 12.36 19.93 0.11
C ILE A 66 13.08 19.33 1.32
N PHE A 67 13.56 18.09 1.19
CA PHE A 67 14.34 17.38 2.19
C PHE A 67 15.74 17.08 1.64
N PRO A 68 16.64 18.07 1.63
CA PRO A 68 18.04 17.82 1.30
C PRO A 68 18.62 16.84 2.31
N LYS A 69 19.43 15.88 1.84
CA LYS A 69 20.07 14.82 2.65
C LYS A 69 21.14 15.34 3.63
N SER A 70 21.10 16.60 4.04
CA SER A 70 22.23 17.31 4.65
C SER A 70 22.43 17.10 6.14
N ASP A 71 21.53 16.43 6.86
CA ASP A 71 21.74 16.16 8.29
C ASP A 71 21.47 14.69 8.64
N GLU A 72 22.54 13.94 8.85
CA GLU A 72 22.55 12.55 9.35
C GLU A 72 21.99 12.41 10.79
N SER A 73 21.50 13.50 11.37
CA SER A 73 21.05 13.61 12.77
C SER A 73 19.55 13.81 12.96
N ASN A 74 18.75 13.97 11.90
CA ASN A 74 17.31 14.24 12.04
C ASN A 74 16.43 13.06 11.61
N HIS A 75 15.48 12.73 12.46
CA HIS A 75 14.41 11.74 12.34
C HIS A 75 13.45 11.94 11.13
N ASP A 76 13.72 12.89 10.24
CA ASP A 76 12.85 13.32 9.15
C ASP A 76 13.19 12.63 7.82
N LYS A 77 13.21 11.30 7.81
CA LYS A 77 13.14 10.54 6.55
C LYS A 77 11.80 10.87 5.87
N PRO A 78 11.73 11.07 4.54
CA PRO A 78 10.46 11.29 3.86
C PRO A 78 9.53 10.09 4.09
N ASN A 79 8.59 10.26 5.03
CA ASN A 79 7.53 9.30 5.31
C ASN A 79 6.47 9.42 4.21
N THR A 80 5.83 8.31 3.84
CA THR A 80 4.71 8.29 2.88
C THR A 80 3.57 9.22 3.29
N GLN A 81 3.40 9.48 4.59
CA GLN A 81 2.43 10.46 5.12
C GLN A 81 2.84 11.91 4.83
N ASN A 82 4.14 12.21 4.94
CA ASN A 82 4.67 13.54 4.62
C ASN A 82 4.55 13.79 3.12
N LEU A 83 4.79 12.77 2.28
CA LEU A 83 4.60 12.84 0.83
C LEU A 83 3.15 13.18 0.46
N LEU A 84 2.18 12.47 1.05
CA LEU A 84 0.75 12.78 0.84
C LEU A 84 0.39 14.20 1.29
N THR A 85 0.93 14.65 2.42
CA THR A 85 0.68 15.98 2.94
C THR A 85 1.24 17.06 2.00
N ILE A 86 2.43 16.84 1.44
CA ILE A 86 3.05 17.75 0.48
C ILE A 86 2.24 17.81 -0.83
N LEU A 87 1.81 16.65 -1.33
CA LEU A 87 0.97 16.56 -2.54
C LEU A 87 -0.31 17.40 -2.39
N ARG A 88 -1.02 17.20 -1.27
CA ARG A 88 -2.26 17.93 -0.97
C ARG A 88 -2.03 19.42 -0.73
N ASN A 89 -1.02 19.77 0.07
CA ASN A 89 -0.76 21.18 0.41
C ASN A 89 -0.33 22.00 -0.80
N LYS A 90 0.41 21.40 -1.74
CA LYS A 90 0.82 22.06 -2.98
C LYS A 90 -0.21 21.95 -4.11
N LYS A 91 -1.39 21.36 -3.85
CA LYS A 91 -2.44 21.07 -4.86
C LYS A 91 -1.87 20.38 -6.10
N LEU A 92 -0.91 19.50 -5.85
CA LEU A 92 -0.21 18.74 -6.89
C LEU A 92 -0.98 17.49 -7.28
N ASP A 93 -2.17 17.26 -6.71
CA ASP A 93 -3.02 16.10 -6.97
C ASP A 93 -3.28 15.90 -8.47
N SER A 94 -3.49 16.98 -9.24
CA SER A 94 -3.68 16.89 -10.70
C SER A 94 -2.40 16.54 -11.48
N LEU A 95 -1.24 16.94 -10.98
CA LEU A 95 0.07 16.75 -11.62
C LEU A 95 0.70 15.40 -11.27
N PHE A 96 0.27 14.80 -10.16
CA PHE A 96 0.82 13.56 -9.62
C PHE A 96 -0.28 12.52 -9.33
N SER A 97 -1.22 12.38 -10.28
CA SER A 97 -2.39 11.51 -10.15
C SER A 97 -2.00 10.04 -9.97
N ASN A 98 -1.02 9.54 -10.73
CA ASN A 98 -0.61 8.14 -10.64
C ASN A 98 0.08 7.85 -9.29
N THR A 99 0.86 8.80 -8.78
CA THR A 99 1.52 8.68 -7.49
C THR A 99 0.52 8.76 -6.34
N GLU A 100 -0.51 9.61 -6.46
CA GLU A 100 -1.61 9.66 -5.51
C GLU A 100 -2.38 8.33 -5.46
N ILE A 101 -2.73 7.77 -6.62
CA ILE A 101 -3.39 6.46 -6.74
C ILE A 101 -2.53 5.38 -6.08
N THR A 102 -1.22 5.37 -6.37
CA THR A 102 -0.27 4.42 -5.80
C THR A 102 -0.21 4.51 -4.27
N LEU A 103 -0.13 5.73 -3.71
CA LEU A 103 -0.15 5.93 -2.26
C LEU A 103 -1.49 5.50 -1.65
N ARG A 104 -2.61 5.80 -2.30
CA ARG A 104 -3.94 5.35 -1.87
C ARG A 104 -4.06 3.82 -1.87
N LEU A 105 -3.54 3.15 -2.90
CA LEU A 105 -3.49 1.68 -2.95
C LEU A 105 -2.71 1.14 -1.74
N TYR A 106 -1.52 1.68 -1.47
CA TYR A 106 -0.71 1.28 -0.33
C TYR A 106 -1.46 1.38 1.01
N TYR A 107 -2.15 2.49 1.27
CA TYR A 107 -2.87 2.70 2.54
C TYR A 107 -4.17 1.89 2.66
N THR A 108 -4.83 1.55 1.55
CA THR A 108 -6.12 0.84 1.56
C THR A 108 -5.98 -0.68 1.64
N LEU A 109 -4.84 -1.23 1.20
CA LEU A 109 -4.53 -2.66 1.26
C LEU A 109 -4.67 -3.31 2.66
N PRO A 110 -4.08 -2.76 3.74
CA PRO A 110 -4.25 -3.36 5.07
C PRO A 110 -5.69 -3.23 5.59
N ILE A 111 -6.38 -2.13 5.22
CA ILE A 111 -7.75 -1.84 5.66
C ILE A 111 -8.75 -2.82 5.04
N SER A 112 -8.62 -3.08 3.73
CA SER A 112 -9.51 -3.99 3.00
C SER A 112 -9.38 -5.42 3.54
N ASN A 113 -8.17 -5.90 3.80
CA ASN A 113 -7.96 -7.24 4.34
C ASN A 113 -8.54 -7.38 5.76
N CYS A 114 -8.32 -6.40 6.65
CA CYS A 114 -8.90 -6.42 8.00
C CYS A 114 -10.44 -6.44 7.97
N SER A 115 -11.05 -5.61 7.10
CA SER A 115 -12.50 -5.57 6.93
C SER A 115 -13.05 -6.90 6.38
N GLY A 116 -12.37 -7.50 5.42
CA GLY A 116 -12.69 -8.83 4.90
C GLY A 116 -12.67 -9.90 5.99
N GLU A 117 -11.58 -9.98 6.75
CA GLU A 117 -11.43 -10.93 7.85
C GLU A 117 -12.51 -10.77 8.94
N ARG A 118 -12.83 -9.52 9.29
CA ARG A 118 -13.91 -9.19 10.24
C ARG A 118 -15.25 -9.67 9.70
N SER A 119 -15.54 -9.42 8.42
CA SER A 119 -16.79 -9.80 7.77
C SER A 119 -16.96 -11.32 7.69
N PHE A 120 -15.91 -12.04 7.29
CA PHE A 120 -15.93 -13.51 7.27
C PHE A 120 -16.06 -14.12 8.67
N SER A 121 -15.41 -13.52 9.67
CA SER A 121 -15.53 -13.95 11.07
C SER A 121 -16.96 -13.77 11.59
N ALA A 122 -17.60 -12.64 11.27
CA ALA A 122 -19.00 -12.40 11.61
C ALA A 122 -19.92 -13.42 10.93
N LEU A 123 -19.73 -13.68 9.64
CA LEU A 123 -20.51 -14.67 8.89
C LEU A 123 -20.33 -16.08 9.45
N LYS A 124 -19.09 -16.45 9.82
CA LYS A 124 -18.79 -17.74 10.46
C LYS A 124 -19.58 -17.89 11.76
N ARG A 125 -19.65 -16.85 12.59
CA ARG A 125 -20.43 -16.86 13.84
C ARG A 125 -21.93 -17.03 13.58
N VAL A 126 -22.48 -16.31 12.60
CA VAL A 126 -23.90 -16.43 12.21
C VAL A 126 -24.23 -17.84 11.72
N LYS A 127 -23.39 -18.41 10.83
CA LYS A 127 -23.58 -19.78 10.34
C LYS A 127 -23.51 -20.82 11.46
N SER A 128 -22.56 -20.70 12.37
CA SER A 128 -22.45 -21.60 13.53
C SER A 128 -23.68 -21.54 14.42
N TYR A 129 -24.20 -20.33 14.69
CA TYR A 129 -25.44 -20.14 15.45
C TYR A 129 -26.62 -20.89 14.82
N PHE A 130 -26.93 -20.62 13.55
CA PHE A 130 -28.03 -21.31 12.85
C PHE A 130 -27.87 -22.83 12.82
N ARG A 131 -26.66 -23.34 12.57
CA ARG A 131 -26.40 -24.79 12.57
C ARG A 131 -26.65 -25.42 13.94
N SER A 132 -26.25 -24.74 15.02
CA SER A 132 -26.49 -25.22 16.38
C SER A 132 -27.97 -25.20 16.77
N THR A 133 -28.73 -24.18 16.35
CA THR A 133 -30.17 -24.10 16.61
C THR A 133 -30.94 -25.17 15.85
N LEU A 134 -30.66 -25.35 14.55
CA LEU A 134 -31.32 -26.38 13.73
C LEU A 134 -31.02 -27.80 14.25
N SER A 135 -29.79 -28.05 14.72
CA SER A 135 -29.43 -29.33 15.33
C SER A 135 -30.15 -29.58 16.65
N LYS A 136 -30.45 -28.53 17.44
CA LYS A 136 -31.26 -28.65 18.66
C LYS A 136 -32.73 -28.94 18.34
N GLU A 137 -33.30 -28.30 17.31
CA GLU A 137 -34.69 -28.53 16.91
C GLU A 137 -34.94 -29.94 16.37
N LYS A 138 -33.97 -30.57 15.70
CA LYS A 138 -34.09 -31.96 15.21
C LYS A 138 -33.92 -33.04 16.29
N LEU A 139 -33.42 -32.67 17.47
CA LEU A 139 -33.12 -33.59 18.58
C LEU A 139 -34.17 -33.55 19.70
N ASN A 140 -35.13 -32.62 19.62
CA ASN A 140 -36.32 -32.54 20.47
C ASN A 140 -37.52 -33.14 19.74
#